data_AF-A0A2W4QRL3-F1
#
_entry.id   AF-A0A2W4QRL3-F1
#
_cell.length_a   1.000
_cell.length_b   1.000
_cell.length_c   1.000
_cell.angle_alpha   90.00
_cell.angle_beta   90.00
_cell.angle_gamma   90.00
#
_symmetry.space_group_name_H-M   'P 1'
#
loop_
_entity.id
_entity.type
_entity.pdbx_description
1 polymer ?
#
loop_
_entity_poly.entity_id
_entity_poly.type
_entity_poly.pdbx_seq_one_letter_code
_entity_poly.pdbx_strand_id
1 'polypeptide(L)'
;MNEITPKERIAALIADAERVEPNLSEETLPPQSTLEAAQKQNARKVRPNADTLAEIALATTIFRTSDGREFADVVENGQRRTLGIRSRAFEKYLYDTCKALTGFAPKQDAIDAAVRIACSEAHYGATQYEVHVRVGGYNGCIYLDNIAMGDSTFQTIEVDSNGWRVVKNPPIRFIRPKGMKPLPKPEPNGDISLLWSLLNLQTKAQQVMYTSFLLSALRPRPPYPICVITGEQGSTKSTTAKIARL
;
A
#
# COMPACT_ATOMS: atom_id res chain seq x y z
N MET A 1 5.52 -38.09 13.28
CA MET A 1 5.29 -37.21 12.12
C MET A 1 4.70 -35.93 12.66
N ASN A 2 5.47 -34.85 12.67
CA ASN A 2 5.02 -33.56 13.21
C ASN A 2 3.95 -32.99 12.27
N GLU A 3 2.73 -32.81 12.79
CA GLU A 3 1.69 -32.03 12.12
C GLU A 3 2.20 -30.59 11.95
N ILE A 4 2.29 -30.14 10.70
CA ILE A 4 2.62 -28.75 10.38
C ILE A 4 1.45 -27.90 10.88
N THR A 5 1.73 -27.05 11.87
CA THR A 5 0.74 -26.20 12.50
C THR A 5 0.18 -25.16 11.50
N PRO A 6 -1.06 -24.67 11.66
CA PRO A 6 -1.60 -23.59 10.82
C PRO A 6 -0.68 -22.37 10.74
N LYS A 7 0.02 -22.07 11.84
CA LYS A 7 1.05 -21.04 11.93
C LYS A 7 2.22 -21.27 10.97
N GLU A 8 2.69 -22.51 10.83
CA GLU A 8 3.76 -22.88 9.89
C GLU A 8 3.27 -22.87 8.43
N ARG A 9 1.98 -23.16 8.17
CA ARG A 9 1.37 -23.04 6.82
C ARG A 9 1.20 -21.58 6.40
N ILE A 10 0.82 -20.71 7.31
CA ILE A 10 0.72 -19.26 7.08
C ILE A 10 2.12 -18.66 6.91
N ALA A 11 3.09 -19.05 7.76
CA ALA A 11 4.48 -18.65 7.62
C ALA A 11 5.11 -19.12 6.30
N ALA A 12 4.77 -20.33 5.80
CA ALA A 12 5.24 -20.81 4.50
C ALA A 12 4.64 -20.03 3.33
N LEU A 13 3.34 -19.67 3.38
CA LEU A 13 2.70 -18.81 2.38
C LEU A 13 3.25 -17.38 2.37
N ILE A 14 3.71 -16.88 3.53
CA ILE A 14 4.37 -15.58 3.66
C ILE A 14 5.84 -15.66 3.20
N ALA A 15 6.55 -16.75 3.54
CA ALA A 15 7.96 -16.96 3.20
C ALA A 15 8.19 -17.27 1.72
N ASP A 16 7.25 -17.93 1.03
CA ASP A 16 7.30 -18.12 -0.42
C ASP A 16 7.17 -16.81 -1.20
N ALA A 17 6.66 -15.74 -0.57
CA ALA A 17 6.65 -14.39 -1.14
C ALA A 17 7.97 -13.61 -0.92
N GLU A 18 8.87 -14.10 -0.07
CA GLU A 18 10.13 -13.42 0.30
C GLU A 18 11.38 -13.98 -0.39
N ARG A 19 11.29 -15.05 -1.18
CA ARG A 19 12.43 -15.60 -1.95
C ARG A 19 12.39 -15.19 -3.42
N VAL A 20 13.03 -14.07 -3.73
CA VAL A 20 13.52 -13.79 -5.09
C VAL A 20 14.99 -13.44 -4.99
N GLU A 21 15.85 -14.28 -5.56
CA GLU A 21 17.21 -14.03 -6.12
C GLU A 21 17.79 -15.39 -6.62
N PRO A 22 18.73 -15.46 -7.60
CA PRO A 22 18.40 -15.87 -8.96
C PRO A 22 19.14 -17.12 -9.51
N ASN A 23 18.56 -17.66 -10.60
CA ASN A 23 19.14 -18.38 -11.76
C ASN A 23 19.53 -19.89 -11.75
N LEU A 24 18.96 -20.56 -12.78
CA LEU A 24 19.48 -21.59 -13.72
C LEU A 24 19.93 -22.98 -13.22
N SER A 25 19.17 -24.03 -13.58
CA SER A 25 19.52 -25.04 -14.61
C SER A 25 18.52 -26.22 -14.64
N GLU A 26 18.24 -26.74 -15.85
CA GLU A 26 17.48 -27.98 -16.11
C GLU A 26 18.09 -29.22 -15.44
N GLU A 27 17.26 -30.15 -14.93
CA GLU A 27 17.17 -31.55 -15.40
C GLU A 27 16.36 -32.50 -14.47
N THR A 28 15.50 -33.30 -15.11
CA THR A 28 15.03 -34.67 -14.77
C THR A 28 13.96 -34.88 -13.66
N LEU A 29 12.74 -35.22 -14.12
CA LEU A 29 11.63 -35.77 -13.32
C LEU A 29 11.75 -37.31 -13.17
N PRO A 30 11.61 -37.90 -11.97
CA PRO A 30 11.37 -39.34 -11.79
C PRO A 30 9.86 -39.70 -11.83
N PRO A 31 9.52 -41.00 -12.03
CA PRO A 31 8.28 -41.45 -12.68
C PRO A 31 7.00 -41.43 -11.80
N GLN A 32 5.87 -41.26 -12.48
CA GLN A 32 4.49 -40.99 -12.00
C GLN A 32 3.80 -42.05 -11.12
N SER A 33 4.48 -42.99 -10.47
CA SER A 33 3.82 -44.13 -9.79
C SER A 33 3.69 -44.06 -8.26
N THR A 34 4.02 -42.92 -7.63
CA THR A 34 3.93 -42.76 -6.16
C THR A 34 2.96 -41.67 -5.68
N LEU A 35 2.25 -40.98 -6.58
CA LEU A 35 1.36 -39.85 -6.22
C LEU A 35 -0.08 -40.26 -5.82
N GLU A 36 -0.52 -41.47 -6.15
CA GLU A 36 -1.92 -41.88 -5.91
C GLU A 36 -2.17 -42.49 -4.52
N ALA A 37 -1.13 -42.90 -3.79
CA ALA A 37 -1.29 -43.58 -2.50
C ALA A 37 -1.32 -42.64 -1.27
N ALA A 38 -0.96 -41.36 -1.42
CA ALA A 38 -0.91 -40.40 -0.30
C ALA A 38 -2.15 -39.49 -0.16
N GLN A 39 -3.10 -39.55 -1.11
CA GLN A 39 -4.26 -38.63 -1.15
C GLN A 39 -5.49 -39.08 -0.34
N LYS A 40 -5.37 -40.11 0.51
CA LYS A 40 -6.47 -40.57 1.38
C LYS A 40 -6.06 -40.60 2.86
N GLN A 41 -5.78 -39.44 3.43
CA GLN A 41 -6.00 -39.21 4.86
C GLN A 41 -7.02 -38.07 5.03
N ASN A 42 -8.19 -38.44 5.56
CA ASN A 42 -9.34 -37.59 5.83
C ASN A 42 -8.99 -36.52 6.89
N ALA A 43 -8.57 -35.33 6.47
CA ALA A 43 -8.71 -34.13 7.29
C ALA A 43 -10.17 -33.67 7.20
N ARG A 44 -10.95 -33.90 8.27
CA ARG A 44 -12.32 -33.38 8.37
C ARG A 44 -12.27 -31.87 8.15
N LYS A 45 -12.86 -31.39 7.06
CA LYS A 45 -12.94 -29.97 6.72
C LYS A 45 -13.73 -29.22 7.80
N VAL A 46 -13.03 -28.69 8.81
CA VAL A 46 -13.62 -27.91 9.92
C VAL A 46 -13.96 -26.51 9.42
N ARG A 47 -15.15 -26.02 9.78
CA ARG A 47 -15.54 -24.66 9.44
C ARG A 47 -14.70 -23.66 10.24
N PRO A 48 -14.19 -22.59 9.62
CA PRO A 48 -13.40 -21.58 10.32
C PRO A 48 -14.22 -20.93 11.44
N ASN A 49 -13.58 -20.75 12.59
CA ASN A 49 -14.14 -20.10 13.76
C ASN A 49 -13.47 -18.72 13.98
N ALA A 50 -13.82 -18.03 15.07
CA ALA A 50 -13.21 -16.74 15.41
C ALA A 50 -11.68 -16.83 15.58
N ASP A 51 -11.18 -17.92 16.18
CA ASP A 51 -9.74 -18.11 16.41
C ASP A 51 -8.97 -18.22 15.10
N THR A 52 -9.52 -18.93 14.11
CA THR A 52 -8.91 -19.04 12.77
C THR A 52 -8.72 -17.66 12.13
N LEU A 53 -9.72 -16.79 12.25
CA LEU A 53 -9.67 -15.44 11.67
C LEU A 53 -8.75 -14.52 12.46
N ALA A 54 -8.70 -14.69 13.79
CA ALA A 54 -7.77 -13.98 14.65
C ALA A 54 -6.32 -14.32 14.29
N GLU A 55 -6.00 -15.60 14.07
CA GLU A 55 -4.68 -16.03 13.60
C GLU A 55 -4.30 -15.40 12.27
N ILE A 56 -5.23 -15.37 11.30
CA ILE A 56 -5.02 -14.69 10.01
C ILE A 56 -4.73 -13.20 10.22
N ALA A 57 -5.50 -12.53 11.08
CA ALA A 57 -5.32 -11.11 11.35
C ALA A 57 -3.95 -10.84 12.03
N LEU A 58 -3.59 -11.61 13.04
CA LEU A 58 -2.34 -11.48 13.79
C LEU A 58 -1.10 -11.88 12.98
N ALA A 59 -1.25 -12.63 11.88
CA ALA A 59 -0.17 -12.89 10.94
C ALA A 59 0.20 -11.68 10.07
N THR A 60 -0.64 -10.63 10.04
CA THR A 60 -0.34 -9.37 9.37
C THR A 60 0.56 -8.49 10.25
N THR A 61 1.26 -7.52 9.65
CA THR A 61 1.98 -6.53 10.48
C THR A 61 0.99 -5.50 11.00
N ILE A 62 0.61 -5.63 12.26
CA ILE A 62 -0.31 -4.72 12.95
C ILE A 62 0.48 -3.58 13.61
N PHE A 63 -0.02 -2.35 13.48
CA PHE A 63 0.59 -1.18 14.07
C PHE A 63 -0.42 -0.06 14.27
N ARG A 64 0.01 1.01 14.93
CA ARG A 64 -0.74 2.26 15.04
C ARG A 64 0.09 3.47 14.64
N THR A 65 -0.58 4.55 14.27
CA THR A 65 0.02 5.87 14.08
C THR A 65 0.14 6.60 15.41
N SER A 66 0.92 7.69 15.45
CA SER A 66 1.07 8.53 16.64
C SER A 66 -0.26 9.15 17.13
N ASP A 67 -1.21 9.38 16.22
CA ASP A 67 -2.58 9.85 16.53
C ASP A 67 -3.55 8.73 16.94
N GLY A 68 -3.06 7.49 17.10
CA GLY A 68 -3.84 6.37 17.63
C GLY A 68 -4.71 5.64 16.61
N ARG A 69 -4.62 5.95 15.31
CA ARG A 69 -5.30 5.16 14.27
C ARG A 69 -4.57 3.83 14.05
N GLU A 70 -5.33 2.79 13.79
CA GLU A 70 -4.82 1.41 13.73
C GLU A 70 -4.83 0.88 12.29
N PHE A 71 -3.74 0.23 11.93
CA PHE A 71 -3.52 -0.28 10.58
C PHE A 71 -2.90 -1.68 10.61
N ALA A 72 -3.09 -2.37 9.50
CA ALA A 72 -2.42 -3.63 9.20
C ALA A 72 -1.77 -3.52 7.82
N ASP A 73 -0.52 -3.95 7.71
CA ASP A 73 0.12 -4.21 6.42
C ASP A 73 -0.16 -5.65 6.01
N VAL A 74 -0.83 -5.80 4.87
CA VAL A 74 -1.07 -7.09 4.20
C VAL A 74 -0.21 -7.19 2.96
N VAL A 75 0.16 -8.41 2.56
CA VAL A 75 0.92 -8.65 1.33
C VAL A 75 -0.02 -9.28 0.30
N GLU A 76 -0.22 -8.58 -0.81
CA GLU A 76 -0.97 -9.08 -1.98
C GLU A 76 -0.06 -8.97 -3.21
N ASN A 77 0.11 -10.06 -3.96
CA ASN A 77 0.95 -10.11 -5.17
C ASN A 77 2.40 -9.60 -4.94
N GLY A 78 2.97 -9.89 -3.76
CA GLY A 78 4.32 -9.43 -3.38
C GLY A 78 4.45 -7.92 -3.19
N GLN A 79 3.34 -7.21 -3.01
CA GLN A 79 3.30 -5.79 -2.65
C GLN A 79 2.63 -5.59 -1.30
N ARG A 80 3.21 -4.70 -0.49
CA ARG A 80 2.61 -4.29 0.76
C ARG A 80 1.41 -3.37 0.51
N ARG A 81 0.29 -3.65 1.17
CA ARG A 81 -0.88 -2.78 1.23
C ARG A 81 -1.21 -2.46 2.68
N THR A 82 -1.28 -1.18 2.99
CA THR A 82 -1.69 -0.72 4.32
C THR A 82 -3.20 -0.52 4.35
N LEU A 83 -3.89 -1.21 5.25
CA LEU A 83 -5.33 -1.16 5.43
C LEU A 83 -5.67 -0.70 6.85
N GLY A 84 -6.70 0.12 7.00
CA GLY A 84 -7.24 0.41 8.34
C GLY A 84 -7.89 -0.84 8.91
N ILE A 85 -7.60 -1.20 10.17
CA ILE A 85 -8.08 -2.46 10.76
C ILE A 85 -9.61 -2.52 10.76
N ARG A 86 -10.28 -1.40 11.07
CA ARG A 86 -11.76 -1.30 11.05
C ARG A 86 -12.35 -1.01 9.67
N SER A 87 -11.58 -1.17 8.60
CA SER A 87 -12.06 -0.88 7.25
C SER A 87 -12.68 -2.10 6.59
N ARG A 88 -13.68 -1.89 5.73
CA ARG A 88 -14.25 -2.94 4.86
C ARG A 88 -13.19 -3.64 4.00
N ALA A 89 -12.08 -2.96 3.68
CA ALA A 89 -10.99 -3.55 2.92
C ALA A 89 -10.26 -4.63 3.74
N PHE A 90 -10.04 -4.40 5.03
CA PHE A 90 -9.43 -5.39 5.92
C PHE A 90 -10.39 -6.55 6.21
N GLU A 91 -11.68 -6.27 6.45
CA GLU A 91 -12.70 -7.33 6.58
C GLU A 91 -12.74 -8.23 5.33
N LYS A 92 -12.71 -7.63 4.13
CA LYS A 92 -12.64 -8.37 2.87
C LYS A 92 -11.36 -9.21 2.76
N TYR A 93 -10.22 -8.65 3.15
CA TYR A 93 -8.95 -9.39 3.17
C TYR A 93 -9.04 -10.63 4.07
N LEU A 94 -9.58 -10.49 5.29
CA LEU A 94 -9.77 -11.62 6.21
C LEU A 94 -10.72 -12.68 5.62
N TYR A 95 -11.82 -12.24 5.02
CA TYR A 95 -12.79 -13.12 4.36
C TYR A 95 -12.13 -13.93 3.23
N ASP A 96 -11.46 -13.25 2.30
CA ASP A 96 -10.86 -13.87 1.12
C ASP A 96 -9.72 -14.82 1.51
N THR A 97 -8.87 -14.40 2.46
CA THR A 97 -7.75 -15.22 2.95
C THR A 97 -8.27 -16.47 3.66
N CYS A 98 -9.28 -16.33 4.53
CA CYS A 98 -9.90 -17.48 5.20
C CYS A 98 -10.54 -18.44 4.19
N LYS A 99 -11.26 -17.91 3.20
CA LYS A 99 -11.91 -18.73 2.15
C LYS A 99 -10.86 -19.46 1.31
N ALA A 100 -9.75 -18.82 0.97
CA ALA A 100 -8.65 -19.44 0.24
C ALA A 100 -7.97 -20.55 1.04
N LEU A 101 -7.74 -20.36 2.34
CA LEU A 101 -7.07 -21.32 3.21
C LEU A 101 -7.95 -22.53 3.58
N THR A 102 -9.23 -22.28 3.86
CA THR A 102 -10.13 -23.30 4.43
C THR A 102 -11.14 -23.87 3.44
N GLY A 103 -11.40 -23.15 2.34
CA GLY A 103 -12.46 -23.45 1.38
C GLY A 103 -13.86 -23.03 1.83
N PHE A 104 -14.03 -22.46 3.03
CA PHE A 104 -15.33 -22.03 3.56
C PHE A 104 -15.39 -20.52 3.77
N ALA A 105 -16.57 -19.96 3.54
CA ALA A 105 -16.85 -18.58 3.90
C ALA A 105 -16.96 -18.45 5.44
N PRO A 106 -16.19 -17.55 6.07
CA PRO A 106 -16.37 -17.26 7.49
C PRO A 106 -17.70 -16.54 7.75
N LYS A 107 -18.20 -16.66 8.97
CA LYS A 107 -19.37 -15.90 9.44
C LYS A 107 -18.95 -14.48 9.85
N GLN A 108 -19.87 -13.52 9.76
CA GLN A 108 -19.60 -12.12 10.13
C GLN A 108 -19.09 -11.98 11.57
N ASP A 109 -19.72 -12.64 12.54
CA ASP A 109 -19.30 -12.57 13.95
C ASP A 109 -17.83 -12.99 14.18
N ALA A 110 -17.32 -13.91 13.37
CA ALA A 110 -15.92 -14.34 13.44
C ALA A 110 -14.96 -13.28 12.88
N ILE A 111 -15.36 -12.58 11.81
CA ILE A 111 -14.62 -11.44 11.25
C ILE A 111 -14.58 -10.31 12.28
N ASP A 112 -15.73 -9.96 12.85
CA ASP A 112 -15.84 -8.88 13.85
C ASP A 112 -14.97 -9.17 15.09
N ALA A 113 -14.94 -10.44 15.53
CA ALA A 113 -14.06 -10.88 16.61
C ALA A 113 -12.57 -10.70 16.27
N ALA A 114 -12.15 -11.12 15.07
CA ALA A 114 -10.77 -10.97 14.61
C ALA A 114 -10.36 -9.50 14.46
N VAL A 115 -11.24 -8.64 13.93
CA VAL A 115 -11.02 -7.18 13.85
C VAL A 115 -10.80 -6.60 15.24
N ARG A 116 -11.62 -6.95 16.24
CA ARG A 116 -11.43 -6.50 17.64
C ARG A 116 -10.09 -6.95 18.22
N ILE A 117 -9.69 -8.19 17.97
CA ILE A 117 -8.39 -8.72 18.42
C ILE A 117 -7.25 -7.94 17.76
N ALA A 118 -7.31 -7.68 16.46
CA ALA A 118 -6.31 -6.90 15.75
C ALA A 118 -6.25 -5.44 16.24
N CYS A 119 -7.38 -4.83 16.58
CA CYS A 119 -7.40 -3.50 17.20
C CYS A 119 -6.72 -3.51 18.57
N SER A 120 -6.98 -4.54 19.38
CA SER A 120 -6.34 -4.73 20.69
C SER A 120 -4.82 -4.86 20.51
N GLU A 121 -4.37 -5.68 19.56
CA GLU A 121 -2.95 -5.84 19.25
C GLU A 121 -2.31 -4.51 18.80
N ALA A 122 -2.99 -3.71 17.97
CA ALA A 122 -2.49 -2.40 17.57
C ALA A 122 -2.34 -1.42 18.75
N HIS A 123 -3.21 -1.52 19.76
CA HIS A 123 -3.17 -0.66 20.94
C HIS A 123 -2.09 -1.07 21.95
N TYR A 124 -1.98 -2.35 22.25
CA TYR A 124 -1.04 -2.88 23.24
C TYR A 124 0.35 -3.16 22.65
N GLY A 125 0.43 -3.38 21.34
CA GLY A 125 1.67 -3.55 20.61
C GLY A 125 2.55 -2.30 20.65
N ALA A 126 3.86 -2.52 20.57
CA ALA A 126 4.87 -1.45 20.63
C ALA A 126 5.10 -0.74 19.28
N THR A 127 4.60 -1.29 18.17
CA THR A 127 4.95 -0.82 16.83
C THR A 127 4.17 0.42 16.44
N GLN A 128 4.88 1.52 16.18
CA GLN A 128 4.33 2.76 15.67
C GLN A 128 4.90 3.10 14.29
N TYR A 129 4.02 3.36 13.32
CA TYR A 129 4.40 3.88 12.01
C TYR A 129 3.44 4.97 11.56
N GLU A 130 3.96 5.96 10.86
CA GLU A 130 3.15 6.97 10.19
C GLU A 130 2.59 6.43 8.86
N VAL A 131 1.38 6.90 8.55
CA VAL A 131 0.64 6.53 7.34
C VAL A 131 0.34 7.79 6.54
N HIS A 132 0.77 7.77 5.29
CA HIS A 132 0.65 8.89 4.38
C HIS A 132 -0.45 8.64 3.34
N VAL A 133 -0.90 9.68 2.65
CA VAL A 133 -1.83 9.54 1.52
C VAL A 133 -1.06 9.61 0.21
N ARG A 134 -0.60 10.81 -0.16
CA ARG A 134 0.10 11.04 -1.42
C ARG A 134 1.60 11.20 -1.24
N VAL A 135 2.01 11.96 -0.22
CA VAL A 135 3.41 12.32 0.01
C VAL A 135 3.80 11.95 1.43
N GLY A 136 4.97 11.33 1.57
CA GLY A 136 5.58 11.04 2.86
C GLY A 136 7.10 11.17 2.79
N GLY A 137 7.76 11.17 3.93
CA GLY A 137 9.20 11.38 4.01
C GLY A 137 9.86 10.42 4.98
N TYR A 138 11.01 9.90 4.60
CA TYR A 138 11.80 8.98 5.43
C TYR A 138 13.27 9.05 5.06
N ASN A 139 14.15 9.11 6.06
CA ASN A 139 15.61 9.19 5.91
C ASN A 139 16.11 10.23 4.89
N GLY A 140 15.46 11.39 4.84
CA GLY A 140 15.82 12.48 3.92
C GLY A 140 15.25 12.34 2.51
N CYS A 141 14.64 11.19 2.17
CA CYS A 141 13.95 10.98 0.92
C CYS A 141 12.48 11.44 1.00
N ILE A 142 11.93 11.84 -0.14
CA ILE A 142 10.50 12.10 -0.36
C ILE A 142 9.93 10.94 -1.16
N TYR A 143 8.76 10.46 -0.76
CA TYR A 143 8.04 9.40 -1.45
C TYR A 143 6.70 9.92 -1.95
N LEU A 144 6.39 9.69 -3.22
CA LEU A 144 5.16 10.09 -3.89
C LEU A 144 4.40 8.84 -4.37
N ASP A 145 3.21 8.59 -3.82
CA ASP A 145 2.44 7.38 -4.07
C ASP A 145 1.48 7.47 -5.27
N ASN A 146 1.04 6.27 -5.69
CA ASN A 146 -0.05 6.02 -6.60
C ASN A 146 0.27 6.54 -8.00
N ILE A 147 1.42 6.10 -8.51
CA ILE A 147 1.84 6.25 -9.90
C ILE A 147 1.26 5.11 -10.72
N ALA A 148 0.52 5.43 -11.78
CA ALA A 148 -0.04 4.44 -12.68
C ALA A 148 1.06 3.73 -13.47
N MET A 149 1.08 2.40 -13.37
CA MET A 149 1.65 1.51 -14.37
C MET A 149 0.47 0.75 -14.98
N GLY A 150 0.43 0.61 -16.30
CA GLY A 150 -0.78 0.25 -17.08
C GLY A 150 -1.46 -1.10 -16.76
N ASP A 151 -1.05 -1.80 -15.70
CA ASP A 151 -1.49 -3.13 -15.27
C ASP A 151 -2.23 -3.12 -13.92
N SER A 152 -2.79 -1.97 -13.50
CA SER A 152 -3.46 -1.77 -12.20
C SER A 152 -2.56 -1.91 -10.97
N THR A 153 -1.24 -1.99 -11.17
CA THR A 153 -0.28 -1.84 -10.08
C THR A 153 0.04 -0.37 -9.86
N PHE A 154 0.22 -0.02 -8.58
CA PHE A 154 0.60 1.31 -8.17
C PHE A 154 2.04 1.27 -7.69
N GLN A 155 2.86 2.18 -8.19
CA GLN A 155 4.22 2.33 -7.71
C GLN A 155 4.40 3.66 -6.99
N THR A 156 5.49 3.76 -6.25
CA THR A 156 5.88 4.95 -5.51
C THR A 156 7.13 5.53 -6.18
N ILE A 157 7.22 6.85 -6.30
CA ILE A 157 8.48 7.51 -6.65
C ILE A 157 9.22 7.83 -5.36
N GLU A 158 10.49 7.45 -5.30
CA GLU A 158 11.43 7.93 -4.30
C GLU A 158 12.27 9.05 -4.90
N VAL A 159 12.37 10.17 -4.19
CA VAL A 159 13.17 11.34 -4.55
C VAL A 159 14.23 11.57 -3.48
N ASP A 160 15.48 11.68 -3.90
CA ASP A 160 16.63 12.01 -3.06
C ASP A 160 17.47 13.14 -3.70
N SER A 161 18.64 13.44 -3.14
CA SER A 161 19.53 14.49 -3.65
C SER A 161 20.10 14.23 -5.06
N ASN A 162 20.07 12.98 -5.52
CA ASN A 162 20.64 12.55 -6.80
C ASN A 162 19.59 12.43 -7.91
N GLY A 163 18.29 12.49 -7.56
CA GLY A 163 17.20 12.45 -8.52
C GLY A 163 16.01 11.66 -7.98
N TRP A 164 15.33 10.95 -8.87
CA TRP A 164 14.18 10.14 -8.51
C TRP A 164 14.20 8.78 -9.20
N ARG A 165 13.56 7.79 -8.57
CA ARG A 165 13.40 6.44 -9.11
C ARG A 165 12.05 5.88 -8.71
N VAL A 166 11.56 4.92 -9.47
CA VAL A 166 10.32 4.22 -9.13
C VAL A 166 10.65 3.01 -8.24
N VAL A 167 9.93 2.86 -7.13
CA VAL A 167 10.10 1.79 -6.15
C VAL A 167 8.78 1.06 -5.91
N LYS A 168 8.85 -0.27 -5.81
CA LYS A 168 7.69 -1.15 -5.60
C LYS A 168 7.29 -1.23 -4.13
N ASN A 169 8.26 -1.32 -3.23
CA ASN A 169 8.06 -1.49 -1.79
C ASN A 169 8.81 -0.39 -1.02
N PRO A 170 8.23 0.83 -0.91
CA PRO A 170 8.87 1.91 -0.16
C PRO A 170 8.97 1.53 1.34
N PRO A 171 9.86 2.17 2.12
CA PRO A 171 9.94 1.94 3.56
C PRO A 171 8.77 2.56 4.35
N ILE A 172 7.96 3.42 3.73
CA ILE A 172 6.83 4.09 4.37
C ILE A 172 5.46 3.56 3.92
N ARG A 173 4.43 3.78 4.73
CA ARG A 173 3.07 3.30 4.47
C ARG A 173 2.21 4.35 3.80
N PHE A 174 1.39 3.90 2.85
CA PHE A 174 0.41 4.73 2.16
C PHE A 174 -0.98 4.12 2.24
N ILE A 175 -1.97 4.97 2.44
CA ILE A 175 -3.39 4.67 2.21
C ILE A 175 -3.88 5.45 1.00
N ARG A 176 -4.82 4.85 0.27
CA ARG A 176 -5.39 5.44 -0.95
C ARG A 176 -6.88 5.65 -0.75
N PRO A 177 -7.31 6.85 -0.29
CA PRO A 177 -8.72 7.15 -0.11
C PRO A 177 -9.51 7.01 -1.41
N LYS A 178 -10.80 6.69 -1.28
CA LYS A 178 -11.72 6.60 -2.42
C LYS A 178 -11.76 7.93 -3.16
N GLY A 179 -11.40 7.92 -4.44
CA GLY A 179 -11.35 9.12 -5.30
C GLY A 179 -9.94 9.66 -5.56
N MET A 180 -8.91 9.13 -4.87
CA MET A 180 -7.51 9.43 -5.18
C MET A 180 -7.14 8.84 -6.55
N LYS A 181 -6.96 9.71 -7.54
CA LYS A 181 -6.59 9.28 -8.90
C LYS A 181 -5.11 8.94 -8.99
N PRO A 182 -4.72 7.97 -9.81
CA PRO A 182 -3.32 7.74 -10.06
C PRO A 182 -2.68 8.93 -10.77
N LEU A 183 -1.42 9.18 -10.47
CA LEU A 183 -0.59 10.12 -11.20
C LEU A 183 0.05 9.42 -12.40
N PRO A 184 0.28 10.13 -13.52
CA PRO A 184 1.01 9.58 -14.64
C PRO A 184 2.44 9.23 -14.22
N LYS A 185 3.02 8.22 -14.85
CA LYS A 185 4.44 7.92 -14.71
C LYS A 185 5.24 9.13 -15.22
N PRO A 186 6.15 9.70 -14.41
CA PRO A 186 6.98 10.82 -14.86
C PRO A 186 7.91 10.37 -15.98
N GLU A 187 8.11 11.27 -16.94
CA GLU A 187 9.13 11.13 -17.97
C GLU A 187 10.43 11.82 -17.51
N PRO A 188 11.60 11.22 -17.80
CA PRO A 188 12.87 11.90 -17.58
C PRO A 188 12.96 13.15 -18.45
N ASN A 189 13.68 14.16 -17.97
CA ASN A 189 13.97 15.41 -18.70
C ASN A 189 12.74 16.29 -19.03
N GLY A 190 11.70 16.26 -18.19
CA GLY A 190 10.56 17.18 -18.30
C GLY A 190 10.97 18.65 -18.09
N ASP A 191 10.29 19.56 -18.78
CA ASP A 191 10.52 21.00 -18.67
C ASP A 191 9.34 21.70 -17.96
N ILE A 192 9.63 22.33 -16.81
CA ILE A 192 8.64 23.11 -16.05
C ILE A 192 8.12 24.30 -16.86
N SER A 193 8.84 24.77 -17.87
CA SER A 193 8.40 25.88 -18.71
C SER A 193 7.11 25.61 -19.47
N LEU A 194 6.85 24.34 -19.78
CA LEU A 194 5.61 23.89 -20.44
C LEU A 194 4.37 24.23 -19.60
N LEU A 195 4.51 24.26 -18.27
CA LEU A 195 3.44 24.64 -17.36
C LEU A 195 2.99 26.09 -17.57
N TRP A 196 3.91 26.99 -17.94
CA TRP A 196 3.61 28.41 -18.13
C TRP A 196 2.66 28.65 -19.28
N SER A 197 2.68 27.79 -20.31
CA SER A 197 1.74 27.88 -21.43
C SER A 197 0.27 27.62 -21.01
N LEU A 198 0.07 26.92 -19.89
CA LEU A 198 -1.25 26.55 -19.38
C LEU A 198 -1.78 27.54 -18.32
N LEU A 199 -0.93 28.45 -17.85
CA LEU A 199 -1.23 29.31 -16.71
C LEU A 199 -1.12 30.78 -17.09
N ASN A 200 -1.98 31.61 -16.50
CA ASN A 200 -1.94 33.05 -16.69
C ASN A 200 -0.91 33.71 -15.74
N LEU A 201 0.38 33.36 -15.88
CA LEU A 201 1.49 33.90 -15.09
C LEU A 201 2.36 34.80 -15.98
N GLN A 202 2.24 36.11 -15.81
CA GLN A 202 2.81 37.13 -16.69
C GLN A 202 4.26 37.48 -16.35
N THR A 203 4.70 37.20 -15.12
CA THR A 203 6.02 37.59 -14.63
C THR A 203 6.81 36.39 -14.12
N LYS A 204 8.14 36.49 -14.21
CA LYS A 204 9.05 35.50 -13.59
C LYS A 204 8.81 35.36 -12.09
N ALA A 205 8.50 36.45 -11.40
CA ALA A 205 8.19 36.43 -9.96
C ALA A 205 6.97 35.55 -9.64
N GLN A 206 5.91 35.63 -10.45
CA GLN A 206 4.72 34.78 -10.31
C GLN A 206 5.03 33.31 -10.60
N GLN A 207 5.85 33.03 -11.63
CA GLN A 207 6.30 31.67 -11.94
C GLN A 207 7.07 31.06 -10.77
N VAL A 208 8.06 31.79 -10.21
CA VAL A 208 8.83 31.36 -9.03
C VAL A 208 7.93 31.12 -7.82
N MET A 209 6.97 32.02 -7.56
CA MET A 209 6.02 31.87 -6.46
C MET A 209 5.17 30.60 -6.62
N TYR A 210 4.65 30.35 -7.82
CA TYR A 210 3.84 29.17 -8.10
C TYR A 210 4.66 27.88 -8.03
N THR A 211 5.88 27.85 -8.59
CA THR A 211 6.80 26.71 -8.43
C THR A 211 7.09 26.44 -6.95
N SER A 212 7.38 27.49 -6.18
CA SER A 212 7.67 27.35 -4.74
C SER A 212 6.48 26.76 -3.98
N PHE A 213 5.25 27.14 -4.34
CA PHE A 213 4.04 26.55 -3.81
C PHE A 213 3.90 25.06 -4.17
N LEU A 214 4.09 24.69 -5.43
CA LEU A 214 4.03 23.28 -5.88
C LEU A 214 5.07 22.41 -5.16
N LEU A 215 6.32 22.88 -5.07
CA LEU A 215 7.38 22.17 -4.35
C LEU A 215 7.07 22.05 -2.86
N SER A 216 6.46 23.08 -2.27
CA SER A 216 6.05 23.02 -0.86
C SER A 216 4.93 22.00 -0.61
N ALA A 217 4.02 21.80 -1.58
CA ALA A 217 2.99 20.76 -1.49
C ALA A 217 3.57 19.33 -1.55
N LEU A 218 4.77 19.18 -2.14
CA LEU A 218 5.52 17.92 -2.18
C LEU A 218 6.48 17.73 -1.00
N ARG A 219 6.55 18.70 -0.07
CA ARG A 219 7.39 18.57 1.12
C ARG A 219 6.70 17.67 2.14
N PRO A 220 7.38 16.67 2.72
CA PRO A 220 6.75 15.77 3.69
C PRO A 220 6.62 16.36 5.10
N ARG A 221 6.86 17.67 5.27
CA ARG A 221 6.88 18.34 6.58
C ARG A 221 6.28 19.74 6.48
N PRO A 222 5.48 20.15 7.48
CA PRO A 222 4.97 21.51 7.58
C PRO A 222 6.12 22.54 7.73
N PRO A 223 5.84 23.84 7.48
CA PRO A 223 4.55 24.44 7.15
C PRO A 223 4.16 24.30 5.67
N TYR A 224 2.85 24.25 5.39
CA TYR A 224 2.30 24.24 4.03
C TYR A 224 1.75 25.62 3.67
N PRO A 225 2.35 26.32 2.70
CA PRO A 225 1.89 27.65 2.31
C PRO A 225 0.52 27.57 1.61
N ILE A 226 -0.33 28.57 1.87
CA ILE A 226 -1.60 28.75 1.17
C ILE A 226 -1.35 29.64 -0.05
N CYS A 227 -1.60 29.13 -1.26
CA CYS A 227 -1.55 29.92 -2.47
C CYS A 227 -2.91 30.60 -2.71
N VAL A 228 -2.93 31.93 -2.64
CA VAL A 228 -4.12 32.74 -2.93
C VAL A 228 -4.04 33.20 -4.39
N ILE A 229 -4.99 32.75 -5.22
CA ILE A 229 -5.06 33.09 -6.65
C ILE A 229 -6.16 34.15 -6.85
N THR A 230 -5.76 35.36 -7.24
CA THR A 230 -6.67 36.50 -7.46
C THR A 230 -6.73 36.90 -8.94
N GLY A 231 -7.85 37.50 -9.35
CA GLY A 231 -8.06 37.98 -10.72
C GLY A 231 -9.54 38.09 -11.08
N GLU A 232 -9.85 38.80 -12.16
CA GLU A 232 -11.22 39.05 -12.64
C GLU A 232 -11.93 37.77 -13.13
N GLN A 233 -13.25 37.81 -13.37
CA GLN A 233 -13.95 36.68 -13.99
C GLN A 233 -13.32 36.35 -15.36
N GLY A 234 -13.13 35.06 -15.66
CA GLY A 234 -12.46 34.63 -16.90
C GLY A 234 -10.93 34.53 -16.84
N SER A 235 -10.26 34.96 -15.76
CA SER A 235 -8.79 34.93 -15.60
C SER A 235 -8.19 33.54 -15.28
N THR A 236 -8.84 32.45 -15.67
CA THR A 236 -8.38 31.05 -15.51
C THR A 236 -8.03 30.55 -14.09
N LYS A 237 -8.36 31.30 -13.03
CA LYS A 237 -8.09 30.92 -11.62
C LYS A 237 -8.44 29.48 -11.25
N SER A 238 -9.64 29.02 -11.63
CA SER A 238 -10.12 27.66 -11.35
C SER A 238 -9.32 26.59 -12.10
N THR A 239 -8.83 26.90 -13.29
CA THR A 239 -7.96 26.01 -14.07
C THR A 239 -6.59 25.92 -13.41
N THR A 240 -5.99 27.06 -13.05
CA THR A 240 -4.72 27.12 -12.30
C THR A 240 -4.78 26.32 -11.00
N ALA A 241 -5.88 26.43 -10.24
CA ALA A 241 -6.07 25.66 -9.02
C ALA A 241 -6.22 24.15 -9.27
N LYS A 242 -6.85 23.75 -10.39
CA LYS A 242 -6.98 22.34 -10.77
C LYS A 242 -5.66 21.71 -11.18
N ILE A 243 -4.80 22.46 -11.88
CA ILE A 243 -3.48 21.98 -12.33
C ILE A 243 -2.57 21.67 -11.13
N ALA A 244 -2.71 22.40 -10.02
CA ALA A 244 -1.97 22.13 -8.78
C ALA A 244 -2.44 20.89 -8.01
N ARG A 245 -3.54 20.22 -8.41
CA ARG A 245 -4.04 19.03 -7.71
C ARG A 245 -3.21 17.80 -8.07
N LEU A 246 -2.41 17.35 -7.10
CA LEU A 246 -1.70 16.06 -7.08
C LEU A 246 -2.52 14.98 -6.35
#